data_AF-H3HAM3-F1
#
_entry.id   AF-H3HAM3-F1
#
_cell.length_a   1.000
_cell.length_b   1.000
_cell.length_c   1.000
_cell.angle_alpha   90.00
_cell.angle_beta   90.00
_cell.angle_gamma   90.00
#
_symmetry.space_group_name_H-M   'P 1'
#
loop_
_entity.id
_entity.type
_entity.pdbx_description
1 polymer ?
#
loop_
_entity_poly.entity_id
_entity_poly.type
_entity_poly.pdbx_seq_one_letter_code
_entity_poly.pdbx_strand_id
1 'polypeptide(L)'
;MAQSNAPAKRSRDEASKLLGEKMLQGWTMLGASCPVEDCYTPLMRNKQGKMFCVRCEQYVVTEEEAKKQQAEQEVEEAAAAKREEAEAEARYEEERKRRIEQQFRMEEQAKQAREMQELEQANVLRSTAAHGAVKRKIDTAVTFTSTESDAEVNALRRQTLAVLYQKMGSLTDSISPNDHGERLISIAKAVREIAEAAQLLKQ
;
A
#
# COMPACT_ATOMS: atom_id res chain seq x y z
N MET A 1 -20.44 14.14 -35.74
CA MET A 1 -21.90 13.95 -35.84
C MET A 1 -22.39 13.52 -34.45
N ALA A 2 -22.81 14.48 -33.63
CA ALA A 2 -23.37 14.18 -32.31
C ALA A 2 -24.85 13.80 -32.51
N GLN A 3 -25.20 12.55 -32.24
CA GLN A 3 -26.58 12.09 -32.30
C GLN A 3 -27.32 12.68 -31.10
N SER A 4 -28.07 13.76 -31.35
CA SER A 4 -29.04 14.30 -30.38
C SER A 4 -30.22 13.33 -30.31
N ASN A 5 -30.17 12.40 -29.36
CA ASN A 5 -31.25 11.46 -29.11
C ASN A 5 -32.39 12.20 -28.37
N ALA A 6 -33.19 12.97 -29.11
CA ALA A 6 -34.37 13.63 -28.55
C ALA A 6 -35.43 12.55 -28.21
N PRO A 7 -36.01 12.56 -27.00
CA PRO A 7 -37.02 11.57 -26.65
C PRO A 7 -38.23 11.70 -27.57
N ALA A 8 -38.62 10.60 -28.22
CA ALA A 8 -39.81 10.54 -29.06
C ALA A 8 -41.05 10.84 -28.20
N LYS A 9 -41.72 11.97 -28.47
CA LYS A 9 -42.91 12.37 -27.71
C LYS A 9 -44.12 11.58 -28.20
N ARG A 10 -44.86 10.94 -27.29
CA ARG A 10 -46.13 10.28 -27.61
C ARG A 10 -47.20 11.26 -28.10
N SER A 11 -48.17 10.74 -28.84
CA SER A 11 -49.35 11.51 -29.23
C SER A 11 -50.18 11.92 -28.00
N ARG A 12 -50.98 12.97 -28.14
CA ARG A 12 -51.85 13.45 -27.04
C ARG A 12 -52.84 12.37 -26.59
N ASP A 13 -53.43 11.65 -27.53
CA ASP A 13 -54.45 10.63 -27.24
C ASP A 13 -53.85 9.43 -26.50
N GLU A 14 -52.64 9.01 -26.89
CA GLU A 14 -51.89 7.97 -26.20
C GLU A 14 -51.49 8.42 -24.79
N ALA A 15 -51.04 9.67 -24.63
CA ALA A 15 -50.74 10.23 -23.33
C ALA A 15 -51.98 10.24 -22.41
N SER A 16 -53.16 10.62 -22.93
CA SER A 16 -54.41 10.58 -22.16
C SER A 16 -54.79 9.16 -21.72
N LYS A 17 -54.62 8.17 -22.60
CA LYS A 17 -54.84 6.76 -22.25
C LYS A 17 -53.91 6.31 -21.13
N LEU A 18 -52.61 6.61 -21.24
CA LEU A 18 -51.60 6.23 -20.26
C LEU A 18 -51.76 6.97 -18.92
N LEU A 19 -52.20 8.23 -18.92
CA LEU A 19 -52.57 8.93 -17.69
C LEU A 19 -53.67 8.16 -16.96
N GLY A 20 -54.71 7.73 -17.67
CA GLY A 20 -55.78 6.89 -17.14
C GLY A 20 -55.25 5.59 -16.53
N GLU A 21 -54.43 4.86 -17.27
CA GLU A 21 -53.81 3.62 -16.80
C GLU A 21 -52.96 3.82 -15.53
N LYS A 22 -52.18 4.90 -15.46
CA LYS A 22 -51.38 5.22 -14.28
C LYS A 22 -52.25 5.59 -13.08
N MET A 23 -53.33 6.33 -13.26
CA MET A 23 -54.28 6.62 -12.19
C MET A 23 -54.93 5.34 -11.64
N LEU A 24 -55.30 4.39 -12.52
CA LEU A 24 -55.82 3.08 -12.12
C LEU A 24 -54.77 2.25 -11.34
N GLN A 25 -53.48 2.43 -11.64
CA GLN A 25 -52.37 1.85 -10.86
C GLN A 25 -52.14 2.55 -9.51
N GLY A 26 -52.95 3.56 -9.17
CA GLY A 26 -52.85 4.32 -7.92
C GLY A 26 -51.79 5.43 -7.95
N TRP A 27 -51.47 5.95 -9.13
CA TRP A 27 -50.63 7.15 -9.27
C TRP A 27 -51.49 8.42 -9.14
N THR A 28 -50.89 9.47 -8.61
CA THR A 28 -51.58 10.75 -8.39
C THR A 28 -51.18 11.75 -9.46
N MET A 29 -52.15 12.33 -10.17
CA MET A 29 -51.90 13.45 -11.07
C MET A 29 -51.60 14.71 -10.25
N LEU A 30 -50.53 15.41 -10.60
CA LEU A 30 -50.10 16.65 -9.97
C LEU A 30 -50.61 17.85 -10.76
N GLY A 31 -50.79 18.99 -10.09
CA GLY A 31 -51.09 20.28 -10.73
C GLY A 31 -49.89 20.94 -11.43
N ALA A 32 -48.78 20.23 -11.56
CA ALA A 32 -47.58 20.68 -12.25
C ALA A 32 -47.52 20.06 -13.66
N SER A 33 -47.15 20.86 -14.66
CA SER A 33 -46.94 20.43 -16.03
C SER A 33 -45.48 20.04 -16.28
N CYS A 34 -45.26 19.22 -17.31
CA CYS A 34 -43.92 18.87 -17.75
C CYS A 34 -43.15 20.12 -18.23
N PRO A 35 -41.89 20.33 -17.78
CA PRO A 35 -41.07 21.49 -18.17
C PRO A 35 -40.49 21.39 -19.58
N VAL A 36 -40.70 20.27 -20.28
CA VAL A 36 -40.23 20.09 -21.66
C VAL A 36 -41.10 20.95 -22.59
N GLU A 37 -40.44 21.77 -23.40
CA GLU A 37 -41.07 22.57 -24.46
C GLU A 37 -42.05 21.72 -25.30
N ASP A 38 -43.21 22.27 -25.63
CA ASP A 38 -44.29 21.62 -26.40
C ASP A 38 -44.92 20.34 -25.77
N CYS A 39 -44.58 19.97 -24.54
CA CYS A 39 -45.19 18.81 -23.87
C CYS A 39 -46.44 19.19 -23.06
N TYR A 40 -46.27 20.10 -22.10
CA TYR A 40 -47.28 20.63 -21.17
C TYR A 40 -48.20 19.58 -20.50
N THR A 41 -47.80 18.30 -20.51
CA THR A 41 -48.60 17.20 -19.98
C THR A 41 -48.50 17.20 -18.45
N PRO A 42 -49.61 17.00 -17.70
CA PRO A 42 -49.55 16.90 -16.24
C PRO A 42 -48.60 15.81 -15.76
N LEU A 43 -47.85 16.09 -14.70
CA LEU A 43 -46.97 15.12 -14.08
C LEU A 43 -47.76 14.14 -13.20
N MET A 44 -47.30 12.90 -13.16
CA MET A 44 -47.85 11.84 -12.33
C MET A 44 -46.86 11.50 -11.22
N ARG A 45 -47.33 11.33 -9.99
CA ARG A 45 -46.54 10.90 -8.84
C ARG A 45 -46.83 9.44 -8.50
N ASN A 46 -45.77 8.64 -8.36
CA ASN A 46 -45.90 7.27 -7.88
C ASN A 46 -45.97 7.20 -6.34
N LYS A 47 -46.20 6.01 -5.79
CA LYS A 47 -46.22 5.78 -4.33
C LYS A 47 -44.89 6.06 -3.62
N GLN A 48 -43.78 6.09 -4.36
CA GLN A 48 -42.45 6.42 -3.86
C GLN A 48 -42.16 7.93 -3.90
N GLY A 49 -43.12 8.76 -4.33
CA GLY A 49 -42.96 10.21 -4.44
C GLY A 49 -42.33 10.71 -5.74
N LYS A 50 -41.88 9.82 -6.64
CA LYS A 50 -41.23 10.20 -7.90
C LYS A 50 -42.22 10.76 -8.90
N MET A 51 -41.86 11.87 -9.55
CA MET A 51 -42.69 12.51 -10.58
C MET A 51 -42.31 12.02 -11.97
N PHE A 52 -43.30 11.81 -12.83
CA PHE A 52 -43.13 11.20 -14.15
C PHE A 52 -44.05 11.85 -15.18
N CYS A 53 -43.53 12.11 -16.38
CA CYS A 53 -44.32 12.54 -17.52
C CYS A 53 -44.60 11.36 -18.44
N VAL A 54 -45.87 11.01 -18.63
CA VAL A 54 -46.25 9.87 -19.49
C VAL A 54 -46.03 10.10 -20.99
N ARG A 55 -46.01 11.38 -21.42
CA ARG A 55 -45.84 11.76 -22.83
C ARG A 55 -44.39 11.76 -23.28
N CYS A 56 -43.49 12.24 -22.41
CA CYS A 56 -42.04 12.23 -22.64
C CYS A 56 -41.39 10.91 -22.18
N GLU A 57 -42.08 10.12 -21.36
CA GLU A 57 -41.55 8.91 -20.73
C GLU A 57 -40.35 9.15 -19.81
N GLN A 58 -40.30 10.34 -19.22
CA GLN A 58 -39.18 10.76 -18.38
C GLN A 58 -39.63 11.05 -16.96
N TYR A 59 -38.78 10.68 -16.01
CA TYR A 59 -38.91 11.14 -14.63
C TYR A 59 -38.48 12.61 -14.55
N VAL A 60 -39.27 13.39 -13.84
CA VAL A 60 -38.93 14.77 -13.52
C VAL A 60 -38.44 14.77 -12.07
N VAL A 61 -37.19 15.14 -11.90
CA VAL A 61 -36.58 15.36 -10.59
C VAL A 61 -36.48 16.86 -10.36
N THR A 62 -36.72 17.27 -9.12
CA THR A 62 -36.44 18.64 -8.70
C THR A 62 -34.93 18.88 -8.62
N GLU A 63 -34.50 20.14 -8.68
CA GLU A 63 -33.07 20.48 -8.53
C GLU A 63 -32.49 19.94 -7.21
N GLU A 64 -33.29 19.97 -6.14
CA GLU A 64 -32.89 19.45 -4.83
C GLU A 64 -32.73 17.92 -4.83
N GLU A 65 -33.64 17.19 -5.47
CA GLU A 65 -33.51 15.73 -5.63
C GLU A 65 -32.33 15.36 -6.54
N ALA A 66 -32.06 16.14 -7.58
CA ALA A 66 -30.91 15.94 -8.46
C ALA A 66 -29.59 16.15 -7.72
N LYS A 67 -29.45 17.23 -6.94
CA LYS A 67 -28.28 17.46 -6.08
C LYS A 67 -28.09 16.34 -5.07
N LYS A 68 -29.18 15.86 -4.46
CA LYS A 68 -29.12 14.75 -3.51
C LYS A 68 -28.63 13.47 -4.17
N GLN A 69 -29.15 13.13 -5.35
CA GLN A 69 -28.71 11.96 -6.12
C GLN A 69 -27.25 12.07 -6.55
N GLN A 70 -26.80 13.26 -6.96
CA GLN A 70 -25.40 13.52 -7.29
C GLN A 70 -24.50 13.35 -6.06
N ALA A 71 -24.87 13.93 -4.92
CA ALA A 71 -24.10 13.78 -3.69
C ALA A 71 -24.05 12.31 -3.21
N GLU A 72 -25.16 11.56 -3.34
CA GLU A 72 -25.20 10.13 -3.03
C GLU A 72 -24.26 9.33 -3.97
N GLN A 73 -24.26 9.64 -5.28
CA GLN A 73 -23.37 9.04 -6.26
C GLN A 73 -21.90 9.37 -5.99
N GLU A 74 -21.57 10.64 -5.73
CA GLU A 74 -20.20 11.07 -5.40
C GLU A 74 -19.66 10.37 -4.15
N VAL A 75 -20.50 10.17 -3.13
CA VAL A 75 -20.10 9.43 -1.92
C VAL A 75 -19.87 7.95 -2.22
N GLU A 76 -20.71 7.33 -3.05
CA GLU A 76 -20.55 5.93 -3.47
C GLU A 76 -19.28 5.74 -4.30
N GLU A 77 -19.04 6.61 -5.28
CA GLU A 77 -17.83 6.61 -6.11
C GLU A 77 -16.57 6.84 -5.27
N ALA A 78 -16.59 7.80 -4.35
CA ALA A 78 -15.47 8.04 -3.44
C ALA A 78 -15.22 6.84 -2.50
N ALA A 79 -16.28 6.15 -2.04
CA ALA A 79 -16.14 4.95 -1.24
C ALA A 79 -15.59 3.77 -2.06
N ALA A 80 -16.00 3.63 -3.32
CA ALA A 80 -15.48 2.62 -4.24
C ALA A 80 -13.99 2.85 -4.53
N ALA A 81 -13.59 4.10 -4.83
CA ALA A 81 -12.19 4.46 -5.07
C ALA A 81 -11.30 4.15 -3.86
N LYS A 82 -11.75 4.47 -2.63
CA LYS A 82 -11.01 4.15 -1.39
C LYS A 82 -10.86 2.64 -1.17
N ARG A 83 -11.87 1.84 -1.54
CA ARG A 83 -11.79 0.37 -1.44
C ARG A 83 -10.80 -0.19 -2.44
N GLU A 84 -10.82 0.30 -3.67
CA GLU A 84 -9.87 -0.10 -4.71
C GLU A 84 -8.43 0.24 -4.31
N GLU A 85 -8.20 1.43 -3.76
CA GLU A 85 -6.88 1.85 -3.27
C GLU A 85 -6.39 0.95 -2.12
N ALA A 86 -7.26 0.64 -1.15
CA ALA A 86 -6.92 -0.27 -0.05
C ALA A 86 -6.62 -1.70 -0.53
N GLU A 87 -7.36 -2.19 -1.52
CA GLU A 87 -7.09 -3.49 -2.15
C GLU A 87 -5.76 -3.51 -2.91
N ALA A 88 -5.44 -2.42 -3.62
CA ALA A 88 -4.17 -2.27 -4.32
C ALA A 88 -2.98 -2.25 -3.34
N GLU A 89 -3.10 -1.51 -2.25
CA GLU A 89 -2.09 -1.46 -1.19
C GLU A 89 -1.89 -2.84 -0.55
N ALA A 90 -2.97 -3.57 -0.25
CA ALA A 90 -2.89 -4.91 0.30
C ALA A 90 -2.17 -5.90 -0.65
N ARG A 91 -2.45 -5.82 -1.96
CA ARG A 91 -1.75 -6.63 -2.98
C ARG A 91 -0.27 -6.31 -3.04
N TYR A 92 0.09 -5.03 -3.01
CA TYR A 92 1.48 -4.60 -3.02
C TYR A 92 2.23 -5.11 -1.77
N GLU A 93 1.60 -5.05 -0.59
CA GLU A 93 2.20 -5.55 0.63
C GLU A 93 2.36 -7.08 0.63
N GLU A 94 1.39 -7.81 0.09
CA GLU A 94 1.51 -9.26 -0.09
C GLU A 94 2.66 -9.63 -1.03
N GLU A 95 2.79 -8.94 -2.16
CA GLU A 95 3.89 -9.15 -3.10
C GLU A 95 5.25 -8.82 -2.46
N ARG A 96 5.32 -7.73 -1.69
CA ARG A 96 6.51 -7.38 -0.91
C ARG A 96 6.90 -8.49 0.07
N LYS A 97 5.94 -9.04 0.81
CA LYS A 97 6.18 -10.16 1.75
C LYS A 97 6.68 -11.40 1.02
N ARG A 98 6.07 -11.76 -0.11
CA ARG A 98 6.51 -12.89 -0.95
C ARG A 98 7.94 -12.70 -1.45
N ARG A 99 8.30 -11.50 -1.90
CA ARG A 99 9.66 -11.18 -2.36
C ARG A 99 10.68 -11.33 -1.24
N ILE A 100 10.36 -10.84 -0.05
CA ILE A 100 11.23 -10.98 1.14
C ILE A 100 11.40 -12.46 1.49
N GLU A 101 10.32 -13.24 1.53
CA GLU A 101 10.39 -14.68 1.85
C GLU A 101 11.22 -15.45 0.82
N GLN A 102 11.06 -15.17 -0.47
CA GLN A 102 11.86 -15.77 -1.53
C GLN A 102 13.35 -15.45 -1.37
N GLN A 103 13.68 -14.20 -0.99
CA GLN A 103 15.06 -13.80 -0.78
C GLN A 103 15.70 -14.56 0.39
N PHE A 104 15.01 -14.68 1.53
CA PHE A 104 15.49 -15.48 2.66
C PHE A 104 15.70 -16.94 2.28
N ARG A 105 14.76 -17.54 1.55
CA ARG A 105 14.87 -18.93 1.09
C ARG A 105 16.10 -19.15 0.19
N MET A 106 16.37 -18.21 -0.71
CA MET A 106 17.53 -18.27 -1.61
C MET A 106 18.85 -18.09 -0.84
N GLU A 107 18.88 -17.20 0.15
CA GLU A 107 20.05 -16.98 1.00
C GLU A 107 20.38 -18.21 1.86
N GLU A 108 19.36 -18.87 2.43
CA GLU A 108 19.52 -20.13 3.16
C GLU A 108 20.07 -21.24 2.26
N GLN A 109 19.52 -21.40 1.05
CA GLN A 109 20.04 -22.38 0.08
C GLN A 109 21.49 -22.08 -0.31
N ALA A 110 21.83 -20.80 -0.54
CA ALA A 110 23.19 -20.40 -0.85
C ALA A 110 24.15 -20.66 0.31
N LYS A 111 23.73 -20.45 1.56
CA LYS A 111 24.52 -20.77 2.75
C LYS A 111 24.76 -22.26 2.87
N GLN A 112 23.73 -23.08 2.72
CA GLN A 112 23.84 -24.55 2.74
C GLN A 112 24.78 -25.06 1.63
N ALA A 113 24.68 -24.49 0.42
CA ALA A 113 25.56 -24.85 -0.69
C ALA A 113 27.03 -24.46 -0.42
N ARG A 114 27.29 -23.30 0.20
CA ARG A 114 28.64 -22.90 0.61
C ARG A 114 29.21 -23.84 1.67
N GLU A 115 28.44 -24.19 2.70
CA GLU A 115 28.85 -25.16 3.72
C GLU A 115 29.17 -26.53 3.09
N MET A 116 28.36 -26.99 2.13
CA MET A 116 28.62 -28.24 1.41
C MET A 116 29.92 -28.18 0.58
N GLN A 117 30.16 -27.08 -0.13
CA GLN A 117 31.40 -26.88 -0.91
C GLN A 117 32.63 -26.80 -0.01
N GLU A 118 32.54 -26.17 1.17
CA GLU A 118 33.64 -26.12 2.13
C GLU A 118 33.98 -27.51 2.68
N LEU A 119 32.97 -28.33 3.01
CA LEU A 119 33.17 -29.72 3.43
C LEU A 119 33.78 -30.57 2.31
N GLU A 120 33.35 -30.40 1.06
CA GLU A 120 33.95 -31.07 -0.11
C GLU A 120 35.41 -30.64 -0.30
N GLN A 121 35.72 -29.34 -0.25
CA GLN A 121 37.10 -28.85 -0.36
C GLN A 121 37.98 -29.38 0.77
N ALA A 122 37.48 -29.42 2.00
CA ALA A 122 38.20 -29.99 3.13
C ALA A 122 38.49 -31.49 2.92
N ASN A 123 37.52 -32.25 2.40
CA ASN A 123 37.72 -33.66 2.05
C ASN A 123 38.73 -33.85 0.92
N VAL A 124 38.69 -33.01 -0.14
CA VAL A 124 39.67 -33.05 -1.22
C VAL A 124 41.08 -32.73 -0.69
N LEU A 125 41.25 -31.67 0.11
CA LEU A 125 42.54 -31.33 0.74
C LEU A 125 43.07 -32.46 1.63
N ARG A 126 42.19 -33.14 2.38
CA ARG A 126 42.56 -34.30 3.21
C ARG A 126 42.98 -35.49 2.35
N SER A 127 42.32 -35.72 1.22
CA SER A 127 42.66 -36.79 0.27
C SER A 127 43.99 -36.53 -0.46
N THR A 128 44.31 -35.28 -0.83
CA THR A 128 45.59 -34.93 -1.47
C THR A 128 46.76 -34.96 -0.49
N ALA A 129 46.55 -34.57 0.78
CA ALA A 129 47.56 -34.68 1.83
C ALA A 129 47.96 -36.14 2.14
N ALA A 130 47.01 -37.09 2.05
CA ALA A 130 47.29 -38.52 2.20
C ALA A 130 48.21 -39.09 1.09
N HIS A 131 48.28 -38.43 -0.07
CA HIS A 131 49.14 -38.82 -1.20
C HIS A 131 50.47 -38.02 -1.27
N GLY A 132 50.65 -36.99 -0.44
CA GLY A 132 51.80 -36.06 -0.50
C GLY A 132 52.81 -36.13 0.66
N ALA A 133 52.65 -37.06 1.61
CA ALA A 133 53.47 -37.13 2.82
C ALA A 133 54.85 -37.80 2.60
N VAL A 134 55.73 -37.17 1.83
CA VAL A 134 57.19 -37.43 1.88
C VAL A 134 57.96 -36.10 1.89
N LYS A 135 58.54 -35.78 3.06
CA LYS A 135 59.58 -34.77 3.39
C LYS A 135 59.23 -33.27 3.37
N ARG A 136 59.23 -32.64 4.56
CA ARG A 136 60.37 -31.83 5.07
C ARG A 136 60.20 -31.39 6.55
N LYS A 137 61.35 -31.26 7.21
CA LYS A 137 61.63 -30.91 8.62
C LYS A 137 61.70 -29.38 8.85
N ILE A 138 61.31 -28.96 10.08
CA ILE A 138 61.93 -28.02 11.07
C ILE A 138 62.63 -26.76 10.48
N ASP A 139 62.38 -25.50 10.87
CA ASP A 139 62.57 -24.74 12.13
C ASP A 139 61.80 -23.40 11.97
N THR A 140 61.37 -22.64 13.00
CA THR A 140 62.21 -21.72 13.79
C THR A 140 61.29 -20.91 14.73
N ALA A 141 61.83 -20.56 15.90
CA ALA A 141 61.20 -19.83 17.00
C ALA A 141 61.10 -18.30 16.80
N VAL A 142 60.12 -17.70 17.52
CA VAL A 142 60.12 -16.40 18.24
C VAL A 142 60.50 -15.13 17.46
N THR A 143 59.68 -14.05 17.56
CA THR A 143 60.09 -12.64 17.81
C THR A 143 58.89 -11.65 17.79
N PHE A 144 58.77 -10.89 18.88
CA PHE A 144 58.23 -9.50 19.06
C PHE A 144 56.72 -9.19 19.18
N THR A 145 56.29 -9.11 20.44
CA THR A 145 55.75 -7.92 21.13
C THR A 145 55.52 -6.65 20.29
N SER A 146 54.35 -6.52 19.69
CA SER A 146 53.69 -5.23 19.33
C SER A 146 52.17 -5.35 19.16
N THR A 147 51.59 -6.55 19.35
CA THR A 147 50.20 -6.87 19.01
C THR A 147 49.21 -6.79 20.18
N GLU A 148 49.69 -6.71 21.42
CA GLU A 148 48.80 -6.63 22.60
C GLU A 148 48.06 -5.28 22.68
N SER A 149 48.72 -4.17 22.34
CA SER A 149 48.10 -2.84 22.37
C SER A 149 47.02 -2.65 21.29
N ASP A 150 47.26 -3.16 20.07
CA ASP A 150 46.27 -3.06 18.98
C ASP A 150 45.09 -4.00 19.19
N ALA A 151 45.31 -5.17 19.82
CA ALA A 151 44.24 -6.09 20.17
C ALA A 151 43.32 -5.49 21.24
N GLU A 152 43.88 -4.86 22.27
CA GLU A 152 43.12 -4.18 23.34
C GLU A 152 42.36 -2.95 22.81
N VAL A 153 42.98 -2.12 21.97
CA VAL A 153 42.31 -0.97 21.34
C VAL A 153 41.18 -1.41 20.42
N ASN A 154 41.38 -2.48 19.65
CA ASN A 154 40.31 -3.03 18.81
C ASN A 154 39.21 -3.72 19.62
N ALA A 155 39.53 -4.33 20.76
CA ALA A 155 38.54 -4.87 21.69
C ALA A 155 37.69 -3.76 22.30
N LEU A 156 38.31 -2.65 22.73
CA LEU A 156 37.62 -1.47 23.27
C LEU A 156 36.73 -0.80 22.21
N ARG A 157 37.19 -0.72 20.95
CA ARG A 157 36.39 -0.21 19.82
C ARG A 157 35.16 -1.09 19.56
N ARG A 158 35.32 -2.43 19.58
CA ARG A 158 34.21 -3.38 19.40
C ARG A 158 33.21 -3.31 20.56
N GLN A 159 33.68 -3.18 21.79
CA GLN A 159 32.83 -3.06 22.98
C GLN A 159 32.05 -1.73 22.97
N THR A 160 32.71 -0.62 22.60
CA THR A 160 32.06 0.70 22.47
C THR A 160 31.00 0.69 21.39
N LEU A 161 31.27 0.09 20.22
CA LEU A 161 30.28 -0.06 19.15
C LEU A 161 29.09 -0.92 19.59
N ALA A 162 29.32 -2.03 20.29
CA ALA A 162 28.25 -2.89 20.78
C ALA A 162 27.31 -2.14 21.75
N VAL A 163 27.87 -1.35 22.68
CA VAL A 163 27.08 -0.53 23.62
C VAL A 163 26.30 0.57 22.88
N LEU A 164 26.88 1.19 21.86
CA LEU A 164 26.19 2.19 21.04
C LEU A 164 25.00 1.59 20.29
N TYR A 165 25.19 0.42 19.65
CA TYR A 165 24.08 -0.28 18.98
C TYR A 165 23.00 -0.72 19.95
N GLN A 166 23.37 -1.22 21.14
CA GLN A 166 22.41 -1.60 22.17
C GLN A 166 21.61 -0.38 22.67
N LYS A 167 22.26 0.76 22.89
CA LYS A 167 21.57 2.01 23.26
C LYS A 167 20.64 2.49 22.16
N MET A 168 21.08 2.46 20.90
CA MET A 168 20.24 2.80 19.74
C MET A 168 19.02 1.88 19.63
N GLY A 169 19.20 0.58 19.87
CA GLY A 169 18.10 -0.40 19.94
C GLY A 169 17.11 -0.06 21.04
N SER A 170 17.58 0.18 22.27
CA SER A 170 16.69 0.56 23.40
C SER A 170 15.96 1.89 23.19
N LEU A 171 16.58 2.85 22.50
CA LEU A 171 15.95 4.11 22.08
C LEU A 171 14.92 3.91 20.96
N THR A 172 15.08 2.85 20.16
CA THR A 172 14.15 2.47 19.08
C THR A 172 12.97 1.65 19.62
N ASP A 173 13.20 0.76 20.58
CA ASP A 173 12.17 -0.08 21.19
C ASP A 173 11.29 0.68 22.19
N SER A 174 11.78 1.80 22.73
CA SER A 174 10.99 2.73 23.55
C SER A 174 10.09 3.66 22.72
N ILE A 175 10.06 3.51 21.39
CA ILE A 175 9.20 4.27 20.48
C ILE A 175 7.78 3.68 20.49
N SER A 176 6.87 4.39 21.16
CA SER A 176 5.42 4.16 21.01
C SER A 176 4.93 4.75 19.68
N PRO A 177 4.04 4.07 18.93
CA PRO A 177 3.62 4.47 17.58
C PRO A 177 2.85 5.80 17.47
N ASN A 178 2.49 6.45 18.58
CA ASN A 178 1.56 7.59 18.59
C ASN A 178 2.18 9.01 18.67
N ASP A 179 3.50 9.18 18.61
CA ASP A 179 4.12 10.52 18.78
C ASP A 179 5.31 10.76 17.81
N HIS A 180 5.01 10.76 16.50
CA HIS A 180 6.02 10.65 15.43
C HIS A 180 6.71 11.96 15.00
N GLY A 181 6.09 13.14 15.14
CA GLY A 181 6.61 14.36 14.48
C GLY A 181 7.89 14.94 15.08
N GLU A 182 7.79 15.46 16.30
CA GLU A 182 8.87 16.23 16.95
C GLU A 182 10.03 15.34 17.44
N ARG A 183 9.74 14.06 17.70
CA ARG A 183 10.71 13.09 18.19
C ARG A 183 11.57 12.47 17.10
N LEU A 184 11.05 12.30 15.87
CA LEU A 184 11.86 11.88 14.71
C LEU A 184 12.94 12.91 14.36
N ILE A 185 12.62 14.20 14.49
CA ILE A 185 13.59 15.30 14.31
C ILE A 185 14.70 15.20 15.35
N SER A 186 14.33 14.90 16.60
CA SER A 186 15.29 14.73 17.71
C SER A 186 16.20 13.51 17.52
N ILE A 187 15.65 12.39 17.04
CA ILE A 187 16.43 11.19 16.72
C ILE A 187 17.38 11.45 15.54
N ALA A 188 16.90 12.08 14.47
CA ALA A 188 17.74 12.43 13.32
C ALA A 188 18.89 13.39 13.71
N LYS A 189 18.67 14.25 14.71
CA LYS A 189 19.72 15.11 15.28
C LYS A 189 20.75 14.31 16.09
N ALA A 190 20.30 13.42 16.98
CA ALA A 190 21.18 12.55 17.76
C ALA A 190 22.03 11.62 16.86
N VAL A 191 21.45 11.07 15.80
CA VAL A 191 22.17 10.23 14.83
C VAL A 191 23.26 11.02 14.09
N ARG A 192 23.00 12.29 13.75
CA ARG A 192 24.02 13.19 13.16
C ARG A 192 25.16 13.46 14.12
N GLU A 193 24.86 13.79 15.37
CA GLU A 193 25.88 14.05 16.40
C GLU A 193 26.77 12.83 16.66
N ILE A 194 26.19 11.62 16.65
CA ILE A 194 26.94 10.37 16.78
C ILE A 194 27.81 10.11 15.54
N ALA A 195 27.31 10.41 14.34
CA ALA A 195 28.07 10.26 13.10
C ALA A 195 29.28 11.21 13.04
N GLU A 196 29.11 12.44 13.50
CA GLU A 196 30.19 13.44 13.63
C GLU A 196 31.23 13.00 14.67
N ALA A 197 30.80 12.51 15.84
CA ALA A 197 31.71 11.97 16.84
C ALA A 197 32.50 10.74 16.33
N ALA A 198 31.87 9.88 15.52
CA ALA A 198 32.53 8.74 14.91
C ALA A 198 33.53 9.13 13.81
N GLN A 199 33.33 10.26 13.13
CA GLN A 199 34.30 10.81 12.16
C GLN A 199 35.53 11.40 12.86
N LEU A 200 35.36 12.04 14.01
CA LEU A 200 36.48 12.56 14.82
C LEU A 200 37.37 11.44 15.37
N LEU A 201 36.80 10.26 15.67
CA LEU A 201 37.54 9.08 16.11
C LEU A 201 38.25 8.32 14.96
N LYS A 202 38.06 8.74 13.70
CA LYS A 202 38.73 8.20 12.52
C LYS A 202 39.98 9.00 12.09
N GLN A 203 40.20 10.19 12.66
CA GLN A 203 41.46 10.96 12.51
C GLN A 203 42.43 10.62 13.63
#